data_AF-A0A165EQ55-F1
#
_entry.id   AF-A0A165EQ55-F1
#
_cell.length_a   1.000
_cell.length_b   1.000
_cell.length_c   1.000
_cell.angle_alpha   90.00
_cell.angle_beta   90.00
_cell.angle_gamma   90.00
#
_symmetry.space_group_name_H-M   'P 1'
#
loop_
_entity.id
_entity.type
_entity.pdbx_description
1 polymer ?
#
loop_
_entity_poly.entity_id
_entity_poly.type
_entity_poly.pdbx_seq_one_letter_code
_entity_poly.pdbx_strand_id
1 'polypeptide(L)'
;MWQDQAEIVPEWKDAIRNRGIDCNFLYTGVPGSGRGWGISFQLNLKQLSTGRNAGSGTWAGAANLYYAVDPVSGIATALFTQSVPVFDPVVCKVFGELEAAVYSGVKAT
;
A
#
# COMPACT_ATOMS: atom_id res chain seq x y z
N MET A 1 -7.22 11.24 3.09
CA MET A 1 -6.63 10.92 4.40
C MET A 1 -5.21 11.47 4.54
N TRP A 2 -4.22 11.01 3.78
CA TRP A 2 -2.85 11.56 3.90
C TRP A 2 -2.72 13.05 3.54
N GLN A 3 -3.60 13.58 2.68
CA GLN A 3 -3.56 14.98 2.24
C GLN A 3 -3.68 16.00 3.37
N ASP A 4 -4.43 15.67 4.43
CA ASP A 4 -4.60 16.53 5.60
C ASP A 4 -3.38 16.41 6.53
N GLN A 5 -2.74 15.23 6.59
CA GLN A 5 -1.53 14.99 7.36
C GLN A 5 -0.31 15.77 6.81
N ALA A 6 -0.28 16.02 5.50
CA ALA A 6 0.72 16.87 4.86
C ALA A 6 0.70 18.33 5.34
N GLU A 7 -0.40 18.79 5.93
CA GLU A 7 -0.48 20.13 6.53
C GLU A 7 -0.08 20.14 8.01
N ILE A 8 -0.08 18.98 8.68
CA ILE A 8 0.29 18.83 10.09
C ILE A 8 1.80 18.66 10.25
N VAL A 9 2.44 17.95 9.31
CA VAL A 9 3.89 17.70 9.29
C VAL A 9 4.47 18.27 8.00
N PRO A 10 4.92 19.55 7.99
CA PRO A 10 5.36 20.24 6.78
C PRO A 10 6.47 19.51 6.02
N GLU A 11 7.36 18.82 6.72
CA GLU A 11 8.45 18.04 6.15
C GLU A 11 7.96 16.87 5.29
N TRP A 12 6.72 16.41 5.50
CA TRP A 12 6.12 15.30 4.74
C TRP A 12 5.28 15.78 3.56
N LYS A 13 5.13 17.09 3.40
CA LYS A 13 4.27 17.67 2.37
C LYS A 13 4.66 17.19 0.99
N ASP A 14 5.95 17.24 0.66
CA ASP A 14 6.44 16.77 -0.63
C ASP A 14 6.30 15.25 -0.75
N ALA A 15 6.61 14.49 0.29
CA ALA A 15 6.51 13.03 0.25
C ALA A 15 5.06 12.53 0.06
N ILE A 16 4.07 13.22 0.64
CA ILE A 16 2.65 12.88 0.52
C ILE A 16 2.03 13.43 -0.78
N ARG A 17 2.45 14.61 -1.24
CA ARG A 17 1.84 15.30 -2.39
C ARG A 17 2.54 15.03 -3.71
N ASN A 18 3.77 14.52 -3.69
CA ASN A 18 4.50 14.17 -4.89
C ASN A 18 3.82 12.99 -5.59
N ARG A 19 3.06 13.30 -6.63
CA ARG A 19 2.35 12.31 -7.46
C ARG A 19 3.28 11.46 -8.33
N GLY A 20 4.58 11.77 -8.37
CA GLY A 20 5.60 10.97 -9.03
C GLY A 20 6.10 9.78 -8.20
N ILE A 21 5.75 9.71 -6.91
CA ILE A 21 6.07 8.55 -6.08
C ILE A 21 5.07 7.45 -6.37
N ASP A 22 5.57 6.37 -6.98
CA ASP A 22 4.77 5.22 -7.32
C ASP A 22 4.62 4.27 -6.12
N CYS A 23 3.77 4.65 -5.17
CA CYS A 23 3.27 3.73 -4.13
C CYS A 23 1.96 3.06 -4.58
N ASN A 24 1.72 2.95 -5.90
CA ASN A 24 0.45 2.52 -6.45
C ASN A 24 0.10 1.08 -6.10
N PHE A 25 1.07 0.21 -5.79
CA PHE A 25 0.82 -1.15 -5.32
C PHE A 25 0.12 -1.18 -3.94
N LEU A 26 0.27 -0.13 -3.11
CA LEU A 26 -0.55 0.00 -1.90
C LEU A 26 -2.03 0.13 -2.27
N TYR A 27 -2.32 0.60 -3.47
CA TYR A 27 -3.63 0.98 -3.92
C TYR A 27 -3.94 0.26 -5.24
N THR A 28 -5.04 0.57 -5.91
CA THR A 28 -5.38 -0.06 -7.19
C THR A 28 -4.63 0.53 -8.40
N GLY A 29 -3.63 1.37 -8.12
CA GLY A 29 -2.61 1.87 -9.02
C GLY A 29 -2.97 2.73 -10.23
N VAL A 30 -4.24 3.10 -10.40
CA VAL A 30 -4.65 4.03 -11.46
C VAL A 30 -5.81 4.90 -10.97
N PRO A 31 -5.94 6.19 -11.36
CA PRO A 31 -7.18 6.93 -11.17
C PRO A 31 -8.40 6.14 -11.70
N GLY A 32 -9.42 5.93 -10.87
CA GLY A 32 -10.64 5.18 -11.24
C GLY A 32 -10.57 3.66 -11.05
N SER A 33 -9.47 3.13 -10.51
CA SER A 33 -9.23 1.68 -10.36
C SER A 33 -10.02 0.98 -9.21
N GLY A 34 -11.05 1.63 -8.67
CA GLY A 34 -11.94 1.03 -7.66
C GLY A 34 -11.27 0.93 -6.29
N ARG A 35 -11.44 1.95 -5.47
CA ARG A 35 -11.00 1.95 -4.06
C ARG A 35 -12.22 2.15 -3.17
N GLY A 36 -12.22 1.46 -2.05
CA GLY A 36 -13.21 1.61 -0.98
C GLY A 36 -12.55 1.82 0.37
N TRP A 37 -13.39 2.00 1.38
CA TRP A 37 -12.99 2.09 2.78
C TRP A 37 -13.80 1.10 3.58
N GLY A 38 -13.10 0.22 4.29
CA GLY A 38 -13.69 -0.64 5.30
C GLY A 38 -13.56 -0.03 6.69
N ILE A 39 -13.99 -0.79 7.69
CA ILE A 39 -13.68 -0.48 9.08
C ILE A 39 -12.22 -0.87 9.29
N SER A 40 -11.32 0.12 9.37
CA SER A 40 -9.85 0.04 9.56
C SER A 40 -8.93 -0.02 8.34
N PHE A 41 -9.38 -0.49 7.17
CA PHE A 41 -8.52 -0.64 5.99
C PHE A 41 -9.01 0.16 4.79
N GLN A 42 -8.08 0.58 3.94
CA GLN A 42 -8.44 0.88 2.56
C GLN A 42 -8.66 -0.43 1.82
N LEU A 43 -9.73 -0.52 1.03
CA LEU A 43 -10.09 -1.70 0.26
C LEU A 43 -9.74 -1.55 -1.21
N ASN A 44 -9.19 -2.62 -1.80
CA ASN A 44 -9.05 -2.75 -3.24
C ASN A 44 -10.30 -3.37 -3.82
N LEU A 45 -10.98 -2.70 -4.74
CA LEU A 45 -12.18 -3.23 -5.40
C LEU A 45 -11.86 -4.00 -6.69
N LYS A 46 -10.58 -4.06 -7.05
CA LYS A 46 -10.05 -4.81 -8.19
C LYS A 46 -8.79 -5.55 -7.78
N GLN A 47 -8.50 -6.64 -8.49
CA GLN A 47 -7.24 -7.37 -8.33
C GLN A 47 -6.06 -6.52 -8.79
N LEU A 48 -4.94 -6.62 -8.07
CA LEU A 48 -3.70 -5.89 -8.37
C LEU A 48 -2.76 -6.70 -9.24
N SER A 49 -1.85 -6.00 -9.92
CA SER A 49 -0.77 -6.61 -10.70
C SER A 49 0.24 -7.40 -9.86
N THR A 50 0.32 -7.12 -8.55
CA THR A 50 1.10 -7.89 -7.58
C THR A 50 0.50 -9.27 -7.29
N GLY A 51 -0.74 -9.52 -7.72
CA GLY A 51 -1.49 -10.76 -7.44
C GLY A 51 -2.55 -10.61 -6.35
N ARG A 52 -2.49 -9.54 -5.54
CA ARG A 52 -3.43 -9.28 -4.45
C ARG A 52 -4.88 -9.14 -4.94
N ASN A 53 -5.80 -9.91 -4.35
CA ASN A 53 -7.18 -10.01 -4.85
C ASN A 53 -8.04 -8.77 -4.57
N ALA A 54 -9.13 -8.63 -5.33
CA ALA A 54 -10.21 -7.72 -4.99
C ALA A 54 -10.83 -8.11 -3.63
N GLY A 55 -11.25 -7.11 -2.85
CA GLY A 55 -11.75 -7.27 -1.48
C GLY A 55 -10.65 -7.27 -0.41
N SER A 56 -9.38 -7.27 -0.81
CA SER A 56 -8.25 -7.13 0.12
C SER A 56 -8.18 -5.75 0.77
N GLY A 57 -7.71 -5.73 2.02
CA GLY A 57 -7.48 -4.53 2.81
C GLY A 57 -5.98 -4.21 2.91
N THR A 58 -5.64 -2.93 2.95
CA THR A 58 -4.27 -2.46 3.14
C THR A 58 -4.23 -1.16 3.94
N TRP A 59 -3.12 -0.94 4.63
CA TRP A 59 -2.86 0.29 5.35
C TRP A 59 -1.38 0.64 5.39
N ALA A 60 -1.10 1.86 5.83
CA ALA A 60 0.25 2.39 5.93
C ALA A 60 0.47 3.14 7.25
N GLY A 61 1.71 3.17 7.71
CA GLY A 61 2.18 3.90 8.88
C GLY A 61 3.35 4.83 8.55
N ALA A 62 3.50 5.85 9.38
CA ALA A 62 4.44 6.97 9.20
C ALA A 62 5.89 6.56 8.90
N ALA A 63 6.41 5.56 9.61
CA ALA A 63 7.79 5.10 9.48
C ALA A 63 7.97 4.14 8.29
N ASN A 64 7.35 4.45 7.14
CA ASN A 64 7.26 3.60 5.95
C ASN A 64 6.90 2.15 6.31
N LEU A 65 5.77 2.00 7.03
CA LEU A 65 5.19 0.72 7.41
C LEU A 65 4.06 0.42 6.43
N TYR A 66 4.06 -0.75 5.80
CA TYR A 66 3.05 -1.15 4.84
C TYR A 66 2.56 -2.55 5.16
N TYR A 67 1.25 -2.76 5.20
CA TYR A 67 0.68 -4.08 5.44
C TYR A 67 -0.63 -4.28 4.68
N ALA A 68 -0.93 -5.55 4.40
CA ALA A 68 -2.11 -5.96 3.67
C ALA A 68 -2.65 -7.30 4.17
N VAL A 69 -3.96 -7.46 4.01
CA VAL A 69 -4.70 -8.68 4.33
C VAL A 69 -5.60 -9.00 3.16
N ASP A 70 -5.45 -10.19 2.60
CA ASP A 70 -6.25 -10.70 1.50
C ASP A 70 -7.00 -11.97 1.93
N PRO A 71 -8.28 -11.84 2.31
CA PRO A 71 -9.06 -12.97 2.78
C PRO A 71 -9.40 -13.96 1.66
N VAL A 72 -9.26 -13.59 0.38
CA VAL A 72 -9.56 -14.47 -0.76
C VAL A 72 -8.46 -15.51 -0.93
N SER A 73 -7.20 -15.08 -0.79
CA SER A 73 -6.03 -15.98 -0.89
C SER A 73 -5.56 -16.51 0.46
N GLY A 74 -6.05 -15.95 1.57
CA GLY A 74 -5.55 -16.25 2.92
C GLY A 74 -4.15 -15.70 3.19
N ILE A 75 -3.68 -14.73 2.39
CA ILE A 75 -2.34 -14.16 2.48
C ILE A 75 -2.39 -12.82 3.22
N ALA A 76 -1.39 -12.58 4.06
CA ALA A 76 -1.08 -11.26 4.61
C ALA A 76 0.39 -10.91 4.33
N THR A 77 0.65 -9.66 3.99
CA THR A 77 2.00 -9.13 3.76
C THR A 77 2.25 -7.95 4.70
N ALA A 78 3.50 -7.81 5.15
CA ALA A 78 3.92 -6.67 5.95
C ALA A 78 5.39 -6.33 5.67
N LEU A 79 5.68 -5.04 5.56
CA LEU A 79 7.02 -4.48 5.54
C LEU A 79 7.07 -3.37 6.58
N PHE A 80 7.95 -3.54 7.57
CA PHE A 80 8.17 -2.56 8.62
C PHE A 80 9.58 -2.04 8.54
N THR A 81 9.70 -0.73 8.41
CA THR A 81 10.98 -0.02 8.42
C THR A 81 10.97 1.01 9.55
N GLN A 82 12.08 1.75 9.70
CA GLN A 82 12.22 2.84 10.67
C GLN A 82 12.71 4.11 9.95
N SER A 83 12.23 4.33 8.72
CA SER A 83 12.62 5.48 7.90
C SER A 83 11.48 6.48 7.78
N VAL A 84 11.86 7.76 7.73
CA VAL A 84 11.00 8.90 7.44
C VAL A 84 11.72 9.82 6.44
N PRO A 85 11.02 10.61 5.62
CA PRO A 85 9.56 10.82 5.58
C PRO A 85 8.76 9.62 5.04
N VAL A 86 7.46 9.61 5.31
CA VAL A 86 6.53 8.57 4.80
C VAL A 86 6.47 8.59 3.26
N PHE A 87 6.18 7.46 2.62
CA PHE A 87 6.22 7.30 1.16
C PHE A 87 7.60 7.47 0.54
N ASP A 88 8.63 6.94 1.22
CA ASP A 88 9.94 6.77 0.62
C ASP A 88 9.81 5.91 -0.67
N PRO A 89 10.28 6.40 -1.84
CA PRO A 89 10.12 5.70 -3.10
C PRO A 89 10.79 4.33 -3.14
N VAL A 90 11.93 4.16 -2.45
CA VAL A 90 12.66 2.91 -2.38
C VAL A 90 11.86 1.91 -1.55
N VAL A 91 11.38 2.32 -0.38
CA VAL A 91 10.58 1.43 0.48
C VAL A 91 9.26 1.06 -0.21
N CYS A 92 8.65 2.00 -0.93
CA CYS A 92 7.48 1.71 -1.73
C CYS A 92 7.79 0.64 -2.79
N LYS A 93 8.81 0.83 -3.62
CA LYS A 93 9.22 -0.18 -4.62
C LYS A 93 9.45 -1.55 -3.99
N VAL A 94 10.16 -1.60 -2.86
CA VAL A 94 10.45 -2.86 -2.15
C VAL A 94 9.18 -3.56 -1.67
N PHE A 95 8.18 -2.83 -1.16
CA PHE A 95 6.92 -3.47 -0.76
C PHE A 95 6.16 -4.06 -1.95
N GLY A 96 6.13 -3.37 -3.10
CA GLY A 96 5.53 -3.91 -4.32
C GLY A 96 6.21 -5.20 -4.78
N GLU A 97 7.53 -5.25 -4.74
CA GLU A 97 8.33 -6.44 -5.08
C GLU A 97 8.13 -7.58 -4.07
N LEU A 98 8.09 -7.25 -2.78
CA LEU A 98 7.79 -8.21 -1.70
C LEU A 98 6.42 -8.84 -1.91
N GLU A 99 5.38 -8.03 -2.16
CA GLU A 99 4.02 -8.52 -2.37
C GLU A 99 3.97 -9.47 -3.58
N ALA A 100 4.50 -9.05 -4.73
CA ALA A 100 4.55 -9.88 -5.93
C ALA A 100 5.32 -11.21 -5.72
N ALA A 101 6.43 -11.17 -4.96
CA ALA A 101 7.19 -12.36 -4.63
C ALA A 101 6.40 -13.32 -3.72
N VAL A 102 5.68 -12.80 -2.72
CA VAL A 102 4.83 -13.62 -1.84
C VAL A 102 3.71 -14.28 -2.62
N TYR A 103 2.97 -13.53 -3.44
CA TYR A 103 1.84 -14.07 -4.22
C TYR A 103 2.26 -15.08 -5.30
N SER A 104 3.48 -14.95 -5.85
CA SER A 104 4.01 -15.93 -6.81
C SER A 104 4.60 -17.18 -6.13
N GLY A 105 5.13 -17.04 -4.91
CA GLY A 105 5.80 -18.12 -4.18
C GLY A 105 4.88 -18.96 -3.28
N VAL A 106 3.79 -18.37 -2.77
CA VAL A 106 2.84 -19.07 -1.89
C VAL A 106 1.72 -19.65 -2.73
N LYS A 107 1.56 -20.98 -2.72
CA LYS A 107 0.34 -21.60 -3.23
C LYS A 107 -0.80 -21.28 -2.26
N ALA A 108 -1.77 -20.49 -2.70
CA ALA A 108 -3.02 -20.33 -1.98
C ALA A 108 -3.64 -21.73 -1.80
N THR A 109 -3.87 -22.12 -0.55
CA THR A 109 -4.45 -23.42 -0.15
C THR A 109 -5.95 -23.42 -0.28
#